data_AF-A0A7J5RNU2-F1
#
_entry.id   AF-A0A7J5RNU2-F1
#
_cell.length_a   1.000
_cell.length_b   1.000
_cell.length_c   1.000
_cell.angle_alpha   90.00
_cell.angle_beta   90.00
_cell.angle_gamma   90.00
#
_symmetry.space_group_name_H-M   'P 1'
#
loop_
_entity.id
_entity.type
_entity.pdbx_description
1 polymer ?
#
loop_
_entity_poly.entity_id
_entity_poly.type
_entity_poly.pdbx_seq_one_letter_code
_entity_poly.pdbx_strand_id
1 'polypeptide(L)'
;IYTIGVGTNGTAPYPMQTYAGTQYVNVPVEIDEKTLTEIAGTTNGNYFRATSNSKLKEVYQEIDKLEKTKLNVKEFSKREEEYQVFAWIAFFCILLELLLRNSVLKKIP
;
A
#
# COMPACT_ATOMS: atom_id res chain seq x y z
N ILE A 1 10.53 -7.58 3.13
CA ILE A 1 9.84 -8.87 3.41
C ILE A 1 9.41 -8.82 4.87
N TYR A 2 8.16 -9.19 5.17
CA TYR A 2 7.67 -9.26 6.55
C TYR A 2 7.71 -10.71 7.03
N THR A 3 8.25 -10.94 8.22
CA THR A 3 8.35 -12.27 8.83
C THR A 3 7.45 -12.34 10.04
N ILE A 4 6.60 -13.38 10.11
CA ILE A 4 5.68 -13.59 11.22
C ILE A 4 6.04 -14.91 11.91
N GLY A 5 6.52 -14.83 13.16
CA GLY A 5 6.73 -16.00 14.00
C GLY A 5 5.42 -16.44 14.61
N VAL A 6 4.92 -17.63 14.23
CA VAL A 6 3.70 -18.22 14.77
C VAL A 6 4.06 -19.41 15.65
N GLY A 7 3.71 -19.32 16.93
CA GLY A 7 3.87 -20.43 17.87
C GLY A 7 4.03 -19.98 19.31
N THR A 8 3.85 -20.93 20.23
CA THR A 8 4.06 -20.75 21.66
C THR A 8 5.37 -21.40 22.08
N ASN A 9 6.16 -20.73 22.91
CA ASN A 9 7.34 -21.35 23.52
C ASN A 9 6.87 -22.50 24.42
N GLY A 10 7.37 -23.71 24.16
CA GLY A 10 6.95 -24.91 24.90
C GLY A 10 7.23 -26.17 24.10
N THR A 11 6.36 -27.16 24.25
CA THR A 11 6.44 -28.44 23.52
C THR A 11 5.25 -28.62 22.61
N ALA A 12 5.48 -29.02 21.37
CA ALA A 12 4.42 -29.44 20.45
C ALA A 12 4.44 -30.97 20.25
N PRO A 13 3.28 -31.63 20.20
CA PRO A 13 3.21 -33.06 19.89
C PRO A 13 3.60 -33.28 18.43
N TYR A 14 4.75 -33.92 18.20
CA TYR A 14 5.25 -34.26 16.88
C TYR A 14 5.04 -35.77 16.62
N PRO A 15 4.42 -36.15 15.49
CA PRO A 15 4.25 -37.55 15.14
C PRO A 15 5.60 -38.15 14.71
N MET A 16 6.10 -39.14 15.46
CA MET A 16 7.26 -39.94 15.08
C MET A 16 6.82 -41.35 14.70
N GLN A 17 7.34 -41.83 13.58
CA GLN A 17 7.09 -43.19 13.09
C GLN A 17 7.97 -44.17 13.87
N THR A 18 7.34 -45.02 14.69
CA THR A 18 8.02 -46.10 15.42
C THR A 18 7.62 -47.45 14.81
N TYR A 19 8.40 -48.51 15.10
CA TYR A 19 8.12 -49.89 14.66
C TYR A 19 6.72 -50.40 15.07
N ALA A 20 6.07 -49.78 16.07
CA ALA A 20 4.74 -50.09 16.58
C ALA A 20 3.63 -49.11 16.13
N GLY A 21 3.92 -48.16 15.25
CA GLY A 21 2.97 -47.14 14.77
C GLY A 21 3.42 -45.70 15.02
N THR A 22 2.54 -44.73 14.74
CA THR A 22 2.83 -43.30 14.94
C THR A 22 2.67 -42.93 16.41
N GLN A 23 3.76 -42.55 17.07
CA GLN A 23 3.77 -42.07 18.44
C GLN A 23 3.97 -40.56 18.48
N TYR A 24 3.13 -39.85 19.23
CA TYR A 24 3.30 -38.41 19.45
C TYR A 24 4.28 -38.19 20.60
N VAL A 25 5.37 -37.48 20.32
CA VAL A 25 6.33 -37.04 21.34
C VAL A 25 6.32 -35.53 21.44
N ASN A 26 6.41 -35.03 22.66
CA ASN A 26 6.49 -33.60 22.93
C ASN A 26 7.90 -33.11 22.61
N VAL A 27 8.05 -32.44 21.47
CA VAL A 27 9.33 -31.88 21.02
C VAL A 27 9.35 -30.40 21.38
N PRO A 28 10.44 -29.89 21.98
CA PRO A 28 10.58 -28.46 22.20
C PRO A 28 10.55 -27.73 20.85
N VAL A 29 9.69 -26.73 20.74
CA VAL A 29 9.63 -25.87 19.55
C VAL A 29 10.36 -24.58 19.89
N GLU A 30 11.57 -24.43 19.36
CA GLU A 30 12.33 -23.19 19.43
C GLU A 30 12.06 -22.38 18.17
N ILE A 31 11.45 -21.21 18.33
CA ILE A 31 11.32 -20.24 17.25
C ILE A 31 12.59 -19.40 17.25
N ASP A 32 13.36 -19.46 16.17
CA ASP A 32 14.59 -18.69 16.04
C ASP A 32 14.29 -17.24 15.62
N GLU A 33 13.86 -16.44 16.60
CA GLU A 33 13.44 -15.05 16.42
C GLU A 33 14.57 -14.18 15.88
N LYS A 34 15.84 -14.51 16.19
CA LYS A 34 17.02 -13.77 15.71
C LYS A 34 17.12 -13.82 14.19
N THR A 35 17.08 -15.03 13.64
CA THR A 35 17.17 -15.25 12.19
C THR A 35 16.00 -14.59 11.46
N LEU A 36 14.78 -14.69 12.01
CA LEU A 36 13.60 -14.04 11.43
C LEU A 36 13.72 -12.51 11.46
N THR A 37 14.24 -11.94 12.55
CA THR A 37 14.48 -10.50 12.67
C THR A 37 15.53 -10.01 11.68
N GLU A 38 16.60 -10.78 11.46
CA GLU A 38 17.67 -10.43 10.53
C GLU A 38 17.19 -10.43 9.06
N ILE A 39 16.34 -11.40 8.69
CA ILE A 39 15.70 -11.45 7.36
C ILE A 39 14.76 -10.27 7.13
N ALA A 40 13.94 -9.93 8.15
CA ALA A 40 13.06 -8.77 8.09
C ALA A 40 13.86 -7.46 7.94
N GLY A 41 14.90 -7.28 8.77
CA GLY A 41 15.78 -6.11 8.76
C GLY A 41 16.52 -5.92 7.43
N THR A 42 17.07 -7.00 6.87
CA THR A 42 17.77 -6.97 5.57
C THR A 42 16.88 -6.48 4.44
N THR A 43 15.58 -6.75 4.53
CA THR A 43 14.60 -6.42 3.50
C THR A 43 13.71 -5.24 3.87
N ASN A 44 14.15 -4.45 4.86
CA ASN A 44 13.50 -3.25 5.36
C ASN A 44 12.02 -3.47 5.76
N GLY A 45 11.70 -4.70 6.15
CA GLY A 45 10.41 -5.10 6.72
C GLY A 45 10.52 -5.32 8.23
N ASN A 46 9.39 -5.61 8.86
CA ASN A 46 9.29 -5.80 10.31
C ASN A 46 9.10 -7.27 10.68
N TYR A 47 9.71 -7.67 11.79
CA TYR A 47 9.45 -8.94 12.46
C TYR A 47 8.26 -8.79 13.41
N PHE A 48 7.30 -9.72 13.31
CA PHE A 48 6.14 -9.74 14.19
C PHE A 48 6.02 -11.10 14.87
N ARG A 49 5.81 -11.08 16.18
CA ARG A 49 5.54 -12.27 16.97
C ARG A 49 4.05 -12.42 17.22
N ALA A 50 3.43 -13.35 16.52
CA ALA A 50 2.02 -13.66 16.68
C ALA A 50 1.85 -14.86 17.63
N THR A 51 1.78 -14.56 18.93
CA THR A 51 1.38 -15.55 19.95
C THR A 51 -0.12 -15.87 19.94
N SER A 52 -0.92 -15.06 19.24
CA SER A 52 -2.38 -15.23 19.14
C SER A 52 -2.92 -14.67 17.82
N ASN A 53 -4.03 -15.22 17.34
CA ASN A 53 -4.75 -14.76 16.14
C ASN A 53 -5.13 -13.28 16.19
N SER A 54 -5.40 -12.73 17.39
CA SER A 54 -5.76 -11.33 17.57
C SER A 54 -4.61 -10.39 17.19
N LYS A 55 -3.40 -10.66 17.69
CA LYS A 55 -2.20 -9.88 17.34
C LYS A 55 -1.88 -9.96 15.85
N LEU A 56 -2.09 -11.13 15.26
CA LEU A 56 -1.85 -11.36 13.83
C LEU A 56 -2.75 -10.44 12.97
N LYS A 57 -4.01 -10.27 13.36
CA LYS A 57 -4.96 -9.37 12.70
C LYS A 57 -4.58 -7.89 12.84
N GLU A 58 -4.12 -7.50 14.02
CA GLU A 58 -3.70 -6.12 14.32
C GLU A 58 -2.48 -5.72 13.48
N VAL A 59 -1.48 -6.60 13.38
CA VAL A 59 -0.31 -6.44 12.51
C VAL A 59 -0.71 -6.29 11.05
N TYR A 60 -1.63 -7.12 10.55
CA TYR A 60 -2.11 -7.00 9.18
C TYR A 60 -2.81 -5.65 8.91
N GLN A 61 -3.57 -5.14 9.87
CA GLN A 61 -4.23 -3.83 9.72
C GLN A 61 -3.23 -2.67 9.67
N GLU A 62 -2.15 -2.77 10.44
CA GLU A 62 -1.10 -1.75 10.45
C GLU A 62 -0.29 -1.75 9.14
N ILE A 63 0.01 -2.94 8.60
CA ILE A 63 0.66 -3.08 7.29
C ILE A 63 -0.23 -2.51 6.17
N ASP A 64 -1.52 -2.87 6.14
CA ASP A 64 -2.46 -2.40 5.12
C ASP A 64 -2.59 -0.87 5.11
N LYS A 65 -2.57 -0.23 6.29
CA LYS A 65 -2.61 1.23 6.41
C LYS A 65 -1.36 1.89 5.82
N LEU A 66 -0.18 1.36 6.14
CA LEU A 66 1.10 1.91 5.66
C LEU A 66 1.28 1.73 4.15
N GLU A 67 0.85 0.60 3.59
CA GLU A 67 0.93 0.33 2.15
C GLU A 67 -0.06 1.18 1.34
N LYS A 68 -1.29 1.35 1.84
CA LYS A 68 -2.28 2.23 1.18
C LYS A 68 -1.83 3.68 1.12
N THR A 69 -1.18 4.21 2.17
CA THR A 69 -0.64 5.58 2.13
C THR A 69 0.43 5.74 1.05
N LYS A 70 1.33 4.76 0.88
CA LYS A 70 2.37 4.82 -0.17
C LYS A 70 1.77 4.79 -1.58
N LEU A 71 0.68 4.04 -1.80
CA LEU A 71 -0.01 3.98 -3.08
C LEU A 71 -0.81 5.25 -3.38
N ASN A 72 -1.52 5.80 -2.39
CA ASN A 72 -2.37 6.98 -2.57
C ASN A 72 -1.56 8.25 -2.93
N VAL A 73 -0.31 8.35 -2.50
CA VAL A 73 0.55 9.52 -2.79
C VAL A 73 1.02 9.57 -4.26
N LYS A 74 1.09 8.43 -4.97
CA LYS A 74 1.55 8.40 -6.37
C LYS A 74 0.45 8.69 -7.40
N GLU A 75 -0.82 8.64 -7.02
CA GLU A 75 -1.95 8.87 -7.92
C GLU A 75 -2.57 10.27 -7.86
N PHE A 76 -1.93 11.23 -7.19
CA PHE A 76 -2.10 12.63 -7.59
C PHE A 76 -1.24 12.89 -8.82
N SER A 77 -1.55 12.17 -9.91
CA SER A 77 -1.27 12.66 -11.25
C SER A 77 -2.04 13.96 -11.36
N LYS A 78 -1.33 15.03 -11.04
CA LYS A 78 -1.70 16.42 -11.18
C LYS A 78 -1.95 16.65 -12.67
N ARG A 79 -3.09 16.18 -13.17
CA ARG A 79 -3.63 16.52 -14.48
C ARG A 79 -4.22 17.93 -14.35
N GLU A 80 -3.36 18.88 -14.01
CA GLU A 80 -3.68 20.30 -13.98
C GLU A 80 -3.95 20.75 -15.43
N GLU A 81 -5.23 20.84 -15.76
CA GLU A 81 -5.89 22.13 -16.05
C GLU A 81 -5.32 23.00 -17.19
N GLU A 82 -4.56 22.46 -18.14
CA GLU A 82 -4.18 23.20 -19.35
C GLU A 82 -5.39 23.61 -20.22
N TYR A 83 -6.60 23.08 -19.99
CA TYR A 83 -7.81 23.48 -20.73
C TYR A 83 -8.26 24.92 -20.43
N GLN A 84 -7.95 25.45 -19.23
CA GLN A 84 -8.46 26.74 -18.81
C GLN A 84 -7.84 27.89 -19.63
N VAL A 85 -6.57 27.78 -20.02
CA VAL A 85 -5.88 28.76 -20.87
C VAL A 85 -6.48 28.78 -22.28
N PHE A 86 -6.73 27.61 -22.89
CA PHE A 86 -7.39 27.52 -24.20
C PHE A 86 -8.82 28.09 -24.18
N ALA A 87 -9.57 27.88 -23.09
CA ALA A 87 -10.90 28.45 -22.93
C ALA A 87 -10.89 29.99 -22.87
N TRP A 88 -9.91 30.59 -22.16
CA TRP A 88 -9.74 32.05 -22.13
C TRP A 88 -9.35 32.63 -23.48
N ILE A 89 -8.47 31.96 -24.23
CA ILE A 89 -8.07 32.39 -25.59
C ILE A 89 -9.29 32.38 -26.53
N ALA A 90 -10.08 31.30 -26.51
CA ALA A 90 -11.29 31.19 -27.33
C ALA A 90 -12.32 32.28 -26.97
N PHE A 91 -12.52 32.53 -25.67
CA PHE A 91 -13.42 33.59 -25.21
C PHE A 91 -12.96 34.98 -25.69
N PHE A 92 -11.67 35.28 -25.61
CA PHE A 92 -11.12 36.56 -26.08
C PHE A 92 -11.21 36.70 -27.60
N CYS A 93 -10.95 35.63 -28.37
CA CYS A 93 -11.10 35.64 -29.83
C CYS A 93 -12.55 35.95 -30.25
N ILE A 94 -13.54 35.31 -29.61
CA ILE A 94 -14.96 35.57 -29.91
C ILE A 94 -15.35 36.99 -29.50
N LEU A 95 -14.91 37.46 -28.33
CA LEU A 95 -15.17 38.82 -27.87
C LEU A 95 -14.57 39.86 -28.83
N LEU A 96 -13.34 39.62 -29.29
CA LEU A 96 -12.65 40.49 -30.23
C LEU A 96 -13.35 40.50 -31.59
N GLU A 97 -13.77 39.34 -32.10
CA GLU A 97 -14.55 39.24 -33.34
C GLU A 97 -15.86 40.03 -33.23
N LEU A 98 -16.58 39.90 -32.11
CA LEU A 98 -17.85 40.59 -31.90
C LEU A 98 -17.66 42.11 -31.76
N LEU A 99 -16.61 42.55 -31.07
CA LEU A 99 -16.21 43.95 -30.98
C LEU A 99 -15.80 44.52 -32.33
N LEU A 100 -14.97 43.82 -33.11
CA LEU A 100 -14.62 44.24 -34.46
C LEU A 100 -15.86 44.26 -35.35
N ARG A 101 -16.72 43.24 -35.31
CA ARG A 101 -17.94 43.21 -36.12
C ARG A 101 -18.87 44.37 -35.75
N ASN A 102 -19.02 44.67 -34.47
CA ASN A 102 -19.87 45.77 -34.01
C ASN A 102 -19.24 47.16 -34.22
N SER A 103 -17.91 47.27 -34.18
CA SER A 103 -17.18 48.54 -34.36
C SER A 103 -16.91 48.86 -35.84
N VAL A 104 -16.57 47.85 -36.64
CA VAL A 104 -16.31 47.95 -38.09
C VAL A 104 -17.62 48.16 -38.86
N LEU A 105 -18.74 47.57 -38.44
CA LEU A 105 -20.04 47.79 -39.11
C LEU A 105 -20.80 49.06 -38.63
N LYS A 106 -20.37 49.72 -37.55
CA LYS A 106 -20.87 51.06 -37.15
C LYS A 106 -20.06 52.22 -37.74
N LYS A 107 -18.98 51.94 -38.46
CA LYS A 107 -18.14 52.94 -39.12
C LYS A 107 -18.22 52.89 -40.64
N ILE A 108 -19.41 52.58 -41.15
CA ILE A 108 -19.80 52.91 -42.52
C ILE A 108 -21.04 53.79 -42.38
N PRO A 109 -20.96 55.12 -42.63
CA PRO A 109 -22.15 55.92 -42.84
C PRO A 109 -22.93 55.45 -44.08
#